data_AF-W9IHS0-F1
#
_entry.id   AF-W9IHS0-F1
#
_cell.length_a   1.000
_cell.length_b   1.000
_cell.length_c   1.000
_cell.angle_alpha   90.00
_cell.angle_beta   90.00
_cell.angle_gamma   90.00
#
_symmetry.space_group_name_H-M   'P 1'
#
loop_
_entity.id
_entity.type
_entity.pdbx_description
1 polymer ?
#
loop_
_entity_poly.entity_id
_entity_poly.type
_entity_poly.pdbx_seq_one_letter_code
_entity_poly.pdbx_strand_id
1 'polypeptide(L)'
;MRPLFKPKKPKSEFQDRMAYLSPDNWELDFDTTNFPGSSHHRNQELNDETHPHLELPRTMVCMPKVYPGHSVWWHSDVIHAVESRHNGKNAAQVFYIPGVALTPKNMECIRDQKATLLSGRPPPDFPGGTGESEFKSRGTGDDLFTVEGKEG
;
A
#
# COMPACT_ATOMS: atom_id res chain seq x y z
N MET A 1 13.44 -14.32 -1.04
CA MET A 1 13.19 -14.46 -2.49
C MET A 1 11.96 -15.33 -2.78
N ARG A 2 10.84 -15.11 -2.06
CA ARG A 2 9.55 -15.67 -2.51
C ARG A 2 9.21 -15.01 -3.86
N PRO A 3 8.59 -15.72 -4.82
CA PRO A 3 8.05 -17.09 -4.73
C PRO A 3 9.06 -18.20 -5.00
N LEU A 4 10.29 -17.87 -5.42
CA LEU A 4 11.26 -18.82 -5.99
C LEU A 4 11.70 -19.96 -5.05
N PHE A 5 11.41 -19.86 -3.76
CA PHE A 5 11.75 -20.89 -2.78
C PHE A 5 10.49 -21.41 -2.08
N LYS A 6 10.42 -22.73 -1.94
CA LYS A 6 9.41 -23.45 -1.15
C LYS A 6 10.06 -24.24 -0.02
N PRO A 7 9.34 -24.49 1.08
CA PRO A 7 9.83 -25.37 2.14
C PRO A 7 9.82 -26.83 1.66
N LYS A 8 10.89 -27.57 1.95
CA LYS A 8 10.99 -29.02 1.70
C LYS A 8 10.05 -29.80 2.62
N LYS A 9 9.95 -29.37 3.88
CA LYS A 9 9.08 -29.95 4.91
C LYS A 9 8.16 -28.90 5.53
N PRO A 10 6.91 -29.24 5.85
CA PRO A 10 5.95 -28.32 6.46
C PRO A 10 6.32 -27.94 7.89
N LYS A 11 5.80 -26.80 8.37
CA LYS A 11 6.03 -26.28 9.73
C LYS A 11 5.65 -27.30 10.82
N SER A 12 4.67 -28.16 10.57
CA SER A 12 4.22 -29.21 11.50
C SER A 12 5.26 -30.28 11.80
N GLU A 13 6.29 -30.44 10.96
CA GLU A 13 7.38 -31.41 11.19
C GLU A 13 8.50 -30.89 12.10
N PHE A 14 8.42 -29.63 12.54
CA PHE A 14 9.45 -29.00 13.37
C PHE A 14 8.85 -28.58 14.72
N GLN A 15 9.55 -28.91 15.80
CA GLN A 15 9.19 -28.41 17.14
C GLN A 15 9.69 -26.97 17.35
N ASP A 16 10.79 -26.61 16.69
CA ASP A 16 11.41 -25.31 16.79
C ASP A 16 11.24 -24.50 15.50
N ARG A 17 10.97 -23.20 15.65
CA ARG A 17 10.76 -22.28 14.53
C ARG A 17 12.04 -22.02 13.76
N MET A 18 13.17 -21.89 14.44
CA MET A 18 14.45 -21.64 13.76
C MET A 18 14.87 -22.85 12.92
N ALA A 19 14.60 -24.07 13.41
CA ALA A 19 14.79 -25.30 12.64
C ALA A 19 13.94 -25.32 11.36
N TYR A 20 12.66 -24.92 11.42
CA TYR A 20 11.80 -24.79 10.23
C TYR A 20 12.33 -23.74 9.23
N LEU A 21 12.84 -22.62 9.73
CA LEU A 21 13.34 -21.50 8.92
C LEU A 21 14.77 -21.65 8.45
N SER A 22 15.48 -22.70 8.90
CA SER A 22 16.84 -23.03 8.48
C SER A 22 16.94 -23.08 6.95
N PRO A 23 18.01 -22.53 6.34
CA PRO A 23 18.25 -22.61 4.89
C PRO A 23 18.14 -24.02 4.32
N ASP A 24 18.49 -25.04 5.10
CA ASP A 24 18.45 -26.45 4.67
C ASP A 24 17.03 -26.95 4.36
N ASN A 25 16.00 -26.33 4.94
CA ASN A 25 14.60 -26.67 4.70
C ASN A 25 14.02 -25.96 3.46
N TRP A 26 14.83 -25.26 2.65
CA TRP A 26 14.36 -24.54 1.47
C TRP A 26 14.99 -25.07 0.19
N GLU A 27 14.21 -25.09 -0.87
CA GLU A 27 14.66 -25.43 -2.23
C GLU A 27 14.02 -24.50 -3.26
N LEU A 28 14.67 -24.41 -4.43
CA LEU A 28 14.14 -23.67 -5.56
C LEU A 28 12.88 -24.36 -6.10
N ASP A 29 11.87 -23.57 -6.43
CA ASP A 29 10.63 -24.05 -7.00
C ASP A 29 10.51 -23.59 -8.46
N PHE A 30 10.76 -24.52 -9.39
CA PHE A 30 10.62 -24.28 -10.83
C PHE A 30 9.34 -24.90 -11.41
N ASP A 31 8.65 -25.72 -10.62
CA ASP A 31 7.58 -26.58 -11.12
C ASP A 31 6.18 -26.01 -10.86
N THR A 32 6.06 -25.07 -9.92
CA THR A 32 4.77 -24.49 -9.55
C THR A 32 4.59 -23.05 -10.01
N THR A 33 3.34 -22.66 -10.19
CA THR A 33 2.92 -21.28 -10.44
C THR A 33 2.43 -20.59 -9.16
N ASN A 34 2.95 -21.00 -8.00
CA ASN A 34 2.52 -20.49 -6.71
C ASN A 34 3.18 -19.14 -6.41
N PHE A 35 2.37 -18.09 -6.22
CA PHE A 35 2.81 -16.78 -5.74
C PHE A 35 2.08 -16.49 -4.42
N PRO A 36 2.65 -16.89 -3.27
CA PRO A 36 1.95 -16.78 -1.99
C PRO A 36 1.54 -15.34 -1.67
N GLY A 37 0.25 -15.12 -1.40
CA GLY A 37 -0.30 -13.80 -1.11
C GLY A 37 -0.44 -12.86 -2.31
N SER A 38 -0.19 -13.33 -3.54
CA SER A 38 -0.26 -12.52 -4.76
C SER A 38 -1.49 -12.88 -5.60
N SER A 39 -2.68 -12.56 -5.08
CA SER A 39 -3.91 -12.79 -5.85
C SER A 39 -4.01 -11.82 -7.03
N HIS A 40 -4.51 -12.29 -8.17
CA HIS A 40 -4.69 -11.43 -9.34
C HIS A 40 -5.61 -10.25 -9.04
N HIS A 41 -5.23 -9.04 -9.48
CA HIS A 41 -5.95 -7.79 -9.25
C HIS A 41 -6.15 -7.43 -7.77
N ARG A 42 -5.29 -7.94 -6.88
CA ARG A 42 -5.26 -7.61 -5.45
C ARG A 42 -3.88 -7.11 -5.06
N ASN A 43 -3.80 -6.51 -3.88
CA ASN A 43 -2.53 -6.18 -3.24
C ASN A 43 -1.79 -7.45 -2.80
N GLN A 44 -0.50 -7.31 -2.55
CA GLN A 44 0.31 -8.36 -1.95
C GLN A 44 -0.06 -8.53 -0.47
N GLU A 45 -0.42 -9.76 -0.10
CA GLU A 45 -0.69 -10.14 1.29
C GLU A 45 0.51 -10.88 1.89
N LEU A 46 0.86 -10.53 3.13
CA LEU A 46 2.01 -11.07 3.84
C LEU A 46 1.56 -11.51 5.25
N ASN A 47 1.94 -12.72 5.65
CA ASN A 47 1.59 -13.31 6.95
C ASN A 47 2.67 -14.30 7.42
N ASP A 48 2.61 -14.76 8.67
CA ASP A 48 3.59 -15.71 9.24
C ASP A 48 3.49 -17.12 8.62
N GLU A 49 2.42 -17.45 7.90
CA GLU A 49 2.29 -18.76 7.25
C GLU A 49 3.10 -18.81 5.95
N THR A 50 2.97 -17.78 5.11
CA THR A 50 3.58 -17.71 3.79
C THR A 50 4.95 -17.03 3.81
N HIS A 51 5.13 -16.06 4.71
CA HIS A 51 6.33 -15.22 4.85
C HIS A 51 6.88 -15.21 6.28
N PRO A 52 7.13 -16.38 6.91
CA PRO A 52 7.55 -16.46 8.31
C PRO A 52 8.86 -15.73 8.61
N HIS A 53 9.79 -15.66 7.66
CA HIS A 53 11.06 -14.93 7.84
C HIS A 53 10.88 -13.42 8.04
N LEU A 54 9.73 -12.84 7.66
CA LEU A 54 9.46 -11.42 7.93
C LEU A 54 9.23 -11.15 9.41
N GLU A 55 8.85 -12.16 10.19
CA GLU A 55 8.59 -12.01 11.63
C GLU A 55 7.64 -10.87 11.94
N LEU A 56 6.55 -10.73 11.16
CA LEU A 56 5.64 -9.59 11.24
C LEU A 56 5.18 -9.23 12.67
N PRO A 57 4.88 -10.18 13.58
CA PRO A 57 4.54 -9.85 14.96
C PRO A 57 5.64 -9.11 15.75
N ARG A 58 6.90 -9.25 15.34
CA ARG A 58 8.07 -8.61 15.96
C ARG A 58 8.55 -7.38 15.18
N THR A 59 8.44 -7.40 13.86
CA THR A 59 9.03 -6.37 12.98
C THR A 59 8.05 -5.27 12.61
N MET A 60 6.75 -5.52 12.65
CA MET A 60 5.74 -4.48 12.50
C MET A 60 5.69 -3.64 13.78
N VAL A 61 5.86 -2.32 13.63
CA VAL A 61 5.82 -1.37 14.73
C VAL A 61 4.84 -0.24 14.42
N CYS A 62 4.24 0.32 15.46
CA CYS A 62 3.38 1.48 15.33
C CYS A 62 4.20 2.71 14.93
N MET A 63 3.63 3.55 14.08
CA MET A 63 4.19 4.89 13.88
C MET A 63 4.18 5.69 15.19
N PRO A 64 5.08 6.66 15.37
CA PRO A 64 5.06 7.56 16.52
C PRO A 64 3.73 8.32 16.63
N LYS A 65 3.47 8.88 17.82
CA LYS A 65 2.30 9.73 18.02
C LYS A 65 2.34 10.94 17.08
N VAL A 66 1.26 11.14 16.34
CA VAL A 66 1.08 12.26 15.40
C VAL A 66 0.06 13.27 15.93
N TYR A 67 0.17 14.49 15.42
CA TYR A 67 -0.75 15.60 15.69
C TYR A 67 -1.22 16.19 14.35
N PRO A 68 -2.36 16.91 14.32
CA PRO A 68 -2.81 17.58 13.10
C PRO A 68 -1.70 18.42 12.47
N GLY A 69 -1.49 18.27 11.16
CA GLY A 69 -0.42 18.91 10.41
C GLY A 69 0.87 18.09 10.30
N HIS A 70 1.03 17.00 11.06
CA HIS A 70 2.14 16.07 10.87
C HIS A 70 1.93 15.17 9.65
N SER A 71 3.03 14.84 8.96
CA SER A 71 3.06 13.89 7.85
C SER A 71 3.89 12.66 8.21
N VAL A 72 3.47 11.48 7.77
CA VAL A 72 4.23 10.23 7.87
C VAL A 72 4.49 9.71 6.47
N TRP A 73 5.73 9.30 6.20
CA TRP A 73 6.18 8.84 4.89
C TRP A 73 6.78 7.45 5.02
N TRP A 74 6.52 6.60 4.02
CA TRP A 74 7.17 5.32 3.86
C TRP A 74 7.48 5.08 2.38
N HIS A 75 8.52 4.30 2.12
CA HIS A 75 8.89 3.91 0.75
C HIS A 75 7.82 2.97 0.16
N SER A 76 7.62 2.98 -1.16
CA SER A 76 6.55 2.21 -1.85
C SER A 76 6.58 0.71 -1.54
N ASP A 77 7.76 0.18 -1.24
CA ASP A 77 7.96 -1.25 -0.98
C ASP A 77 7.92 -1.61 0.52
N VAL A 78 7.65 -0.63 1.40
CA VAL A 78 7.53 -0.87 2.85
C VAL A 78 6.20 -1.54 3.16
N ILE A 79 6.30 -2.68 3.86
CA ILE A 79 5.15 -3.38 4.42
C ILE A 79 4.50 -2.47 5.46
N HIS A 80 3.21 -2.20 5.30
CA HIS A 80 2.44 -1.38 6.23
C HIS A 80 1.05 -1.99 6.42
N ALA A 81 0.45 -1.68 7.57
CA ALA A 81 -0.91 -2.09 7.91
C ALA A 81 -1.54 -1.04 8.82
N VAL A 82 -2.88 -1.01 8.85
CA VAL A 82 -3.65 -0.24 9.83
C VAL A 82 -3.97 -1.16 11.00
N GLU A 83 -3.89 -0.65 12.23
CA GLU A 83 -4.26 -1.41 13.41
C GLU A 83 -5.72 -1.88 13.34
N SER A 84 -5.98 -3.10 13.79
CA SER A 84 -7.31 -3.71 13.72
C SER A 84 -8.32 -3.13 14.71
N ARG A 85 -7.88 -2.31 15.67
CA ARG A 85 -8.72 -1.70 16.71
C ARG A 85 -8.31 -0.26 16.96
N HIS A 86 -9.31 0.62 17.09
CA HIS A 86 -9.12 2.00 17.50
C HIS A 86 -9.77 2.23 18.87
N ASN A 87 -8.94 2.30 19.92
CA ASN A 87 -9.39 2.58 21.30
C ASN A 87 -9.25 4.06 21.71
N GLY A 88 -9.02 4.94 20.73
CA GLY A 88 -8.93 6.39 20.93
C GLY A 88 -10.31 7.02 21.12
N LYS A 89 -10.33 8.21 21.72
CA LYS A 89 -11.58 8.95 21.98
C LYS A 89 -12.05 9.81 20.81
N ASN A 90 -11.14 10.11 19.88
CA ASN A 90 -11.37 11.04 18.77
C ASN A 90 -11.32 10.28 17.46
N ALA A 91 -11.92 10.82 16.41
CA ALA A 91 -11.76 10.26 15.07
C ALA A 91 -10.29 10.34 14.61
N ALA A 92 -9.81 9.28 13.96
CA ALA A 92 -8.53 9.27 13.27
C ALA A 92 -8.79 9.61 11.79
N GLN A 93 -8.32 10.79 11.35
CA GLN A 93 -8.51 11.28 9.99
C GLN A 93 -7.15 11.60 9.38
N VAL A 94 -6.97 11.28 8.10
CA VAL A 94 -5.74 11.49 7.34
C VAL A 94 -6.07 11.90 5.91
N PHE A 95 -5.15 12.62 5.26
CA PHE A 95 -5.15 12.83 3.82
C PHE A 95 -4.03 11.98 3.21
N TYR A 96 -4.34 11.24 2.14
CA TYR A 96 -3.34 10.49 1.38
C TYR A 96 -2.74 11.39 0.29
N ILE A 97 -1.47 11.76 0.46
CA ILE A 97 -0.72 12.62 -0.48
C ILE A 97 0.61 11.92 -0.79
N PRO A 98 0.75 11.23 -1.93
CA PRO A 98 1.96 10.50 -2.26
C PRO A 98 3.07 11.40 -2.81
N GLY A 99 4.31 10.96 -2.66
CA GLY A 99 5.44 11.53 -3.42
C GLY A 99 5.48 10.89 -4.80
N VAL A 100 5.18 11.65 -5.85
CA VAL A 100 5.13 11.16 -7.24
C VAL A 100 6.13 11.94 -8.07
N ALA A 101 7.17 11.26 -8.56
CA ALA A 101 8.16 11.88 -9.44
C ALA A 101 7.58 12.18 -10.82
N LEU A 102 8.05 13.25 -11.46
CA LEU A 102 7.68 13.57 -12.83
C LEU A 102 8.31 12.56 -13.80
N THR A 103 7.48 11.70 -14.38
CA THR A 103 7.90 10.70 -15.37
C THR A 103 6.90 10.69 -16.52
N PRO A 104 7.26 10.20 -17.72
CA PRO A 104 6.32 10.12 -18.84
C PRO A 104 5.02 9.40 -18.48
N LYS A 105 5.11 8.31 -17.70
CA LYS A 105 3.93 7.57 -17.22
C LYS A 105 3.07 8.40 -16.26
N ASN A 106 3.69 9.08 -15.30
CA ASN A 106 2.95 9.88 -14.33
C ASN A 106 2.34 11.14 -14.97
N MET A 107 2.91 11.65 -16.06
CA MET A 107 2.32 12.74 -16.85
C MET A 107 0.97 12.34 -17.46
N GLU A 108 0.81 11.08 -17.87
CA GLU A 108 -0.49 10.58 -18.34
C GLU A 108 -1.52 10.58 -17.21
N CYS A 109 -1.12 10.12 -16.01
CA CYS A 109 -1.98 10.16 -14.83
C CYS A 109 -2.38 11.60 -14.46
N ILE A 110 -1.43 12.54 -14.51
CA ILE A 110 -1.67 13.96 -14.22
C ILE A 110 -2.67 14.56 -15.22
N ARG A 111 -2.50 14.29 -16.52
CA ARG A 111 -3.46 14.71 -17.57
C ARG A 111 -4.88 14.25 -17.24
N ASP A 112 -5.03 12.98 -16.86
CA ASP A 112 -6.34 12.39 -16.58
C ASP A 112 -6.93 12.93 -15.27
N GLN A 113 -6.09 13.10 -14.23
CA GLN A 113 -6.48 13.72 -12.96
C GLN A 113 -6.98 15.15 -13.13
N LYS A 114 -6.34 15.94 -14.00
CA LYS A 114 -6.77 17.29 -14.35
C LYS A 114 -8.17 17.30 -14.96
N ALA A 115 -8.46 16.39 -15.89
CA ALA A 115 -9.79 16.27 -16.49
C ALA A 115 -10.85 15.88 -15.44
N THR A 116 -10.52 14.98 -14.51
CA THR A 116 -11.42 14.59 -13.42
C THR A 116 -11.61 15.70 -12.38
N LEU A 117 -10.56 16.48 -12.08
CA LEU A 117 -10.65 17.68 -11.24
C LEU A 117 -11.59 18.71 -11.87
N LEU A 118 -11.47 19.01 -13.17
CA LEU A 118 -12.34 20.00 -13.82
C LEU A 118 -13.81 19.55 -13.88
N SER A 119 -14.06 18.26 -14.02
CA SER A 119 -15.43 17.69 -14.05
C SER A 119 -16.00 17.33 -12.67
N GLY A 120 -15.18 17.32 -11.62
CA GLY A 120 -15.58 16.93 -10.26
C GLY A 120 -15.86 15.44 -10.10
N ARG A 121 -15.38 14.61 -11.04
CA ARG A 121 -15.58 13.16 -11.01
C ARG A 121 -14.41 12.46 -10.32
N PRO A 122 -14.61 11.21 -9.83
CA PRO A 122 -13.52 10.44 -9.26
C PRO A 122 -12.40 10.18 -10.30
N PRO A 123 -11.12 10.17 -9.88
CA PRO A 123 -10.01 9.73 -10.74
C PRO A 123 -10.19 8.28 -11.23
N PRO A 124 -9.54 7.88 -12.34
CA PRO A 124 -9.75 6.56 -12.97
C PRO A 124 -9.31 5.38 -12.10
N ASP A 125 -8.44 5.60 -11.12
CA ASP A 125 -7.95 4.57 -10.19
C ASP A 125 -8.96 4.23 -9.07
N PHE A 126 -10.03 5.03 -8.94
CA PHE A 126 -11.09 4.83 -7.96
C PHE A 126 -12.37 4.32 -8.63
N PRO A 127 -13.29 3.71 -7.86
CA PRO A 127 -14.62 3.41 -8.38
C PRO A 127 -15.25 4.67 -9.00
N GLY A 128 -15.72 4.55 -10.24
CA GLY A 128 -16.32 5.66 -10.96
C GLY A 128 -17.65 6.14 -10.35
N GLY A 129 -18.24 7.17 -10.95
CA GLY A 129 -19.50 7.76 -10.50
C GLY A 129 -19.57 9.26 -10.79
N THR A 130 -20.56 9.93 -10.20
CA THR A 130 -20.67 11.39 -10.27
C THR A 130 -19.65 12.09 -9.37
N GLY A 131 -19.19 11.43 -8.30
CA GLY A 131 -18.22 12.01 -7.37
C GLY A 131 -18.75 13.28 -6.72
N GLU A 132 -17.94 14.33 -6.74
CA GLU A 132 -18.24 15.64 -6.17
C GLU A 132 -18.81 16.61 -7.21
N SER A 133 -19.19 16.13 -8.41
CA SER A 133 -19.59 17.00 -9.53
C SER A 133 -20.80 17.89 -9.22
N GLU A 134 -21.63 17.49 -8.27
CA GLU A 134 -22.83 18.21 -7.84
C GLU A 134 -22.65 18.93 -6.49
N PHE A 135 -21.47 18.81 -5.87
CA PHE A 135 -21.22 19.40 -4.56
C PHE A 135 -20.98 20.90 -4.68
N LYS A 136 -21.55 21.65 -3.74
CA LYS A 136 -21.29 23.09 -3.61
C LYS A 136 -19.93 23.27 -2.91
N SER A 137 -19.18 24.28 -3.35
CA SER A 137 -17.88 24.65 -2.74
C SER A 137 -16.80 23.56 -2.82
N ARG A 138 -16.81 22.72 -3.87
CA ARG A 138 -15.69 21.82 -4.14
C ARG A 138 -14.45 22.59 -4.61
N GLY A 139 -13.27 22.00 -4.44
CA GLY A 139 -12.03 22.55 -4.99
C GLY A 139 -12.03 22.56 -6.53
N THR A 140 -11.58 23.65 -7.11
CA THR A 140 -11.52 23.92 -8.55
C THR A 140 -10.12 24.36 -8.97
N GLY A 141 -9.92 24.60 -10.27
CA GLY A 141 -8.67 25.18 -10.76
C GLY A 141 -8.38 26.58 -10.22
N ASP A 142 -9.41 27.31 -9.77
CA ASP A 142 -9.25 28.65 -9.18
C ASP A 142 -8.64 28.59 -7.76
N ASP A 143 -8.72 27.42 -7.11
CA ASP A 143 -8.11 27.16 -5.80
C ASP A 143 -6.63 26.74 -5.91
N LEU A 144 -6.06 26.73 -7.12
CA LEU A 144 -4.63 26.55 -7.36
C LEU A 144 -3.92 27.90 -7.29
N PHE A 145 -3.35 28.23 -6.12
CA PHE A 145 -2.79 29.55 -5.87
C PHE A 145 -1.35 29.74 -6.36
N THR A 146 -0.59 28.67 -6.59
CA THR A 146 0.82 28.73 -6.97
C THR A 146 1.07 28.27 -8.41
N VAL A 147 2.23 28.61 -8.97
CA VAL A 147 2.61 28.17 -10.32
C VAL A 147 2.82 26.66 -10.33
N GLU A 148 3.48 26.13 -9.31
CA GLU A 148 3.76 24.70 -9.13
C GLU A 148 2.46 23.88 -9.08
N GLY A 149 1.42 24.40 -8.41
CA GLY A 149 0.11 23.76 -8.37
C GLY A 149 -0.60 23.73 -9.74
N LYS A 150 -0.25 24.63 -10.65
CA LYS A 150 -0.82 24.72 -12.02
C LYS A 150 0.02 24.01 -13.08
N GLU A 151 1.26 23.64 -12.77
CA GLU A 151 2.15 22.89 -13.67
C GLU A 151 1.72 21.43 -13.84
N GLY A 152 0.79 20.95 -13.01
CA GLY A 152 0.00 19.73 -13.21
C GLY A 152 -0.98 19.81 -14.38
#